data_AF-A0A1Z3HUM3-F1
#
_entry.id   AF-A0A1Z3HUM3-F1
#
_cell.length_a   1.000
_cell.length_b   1.000
_cell.length_c   1.000
_cell.angle_alpha   90.00
_cell.angle_beta   90.00
_cell.angle_gamma   90.00
#
_symmetry.space_group_name_H-M   'P 1'
#
loop_
_entity.id
_entity.type
_entity.pdbx_description
1 polymer ?
#
loop_
_entity_poly.entity_id
_entity_poly.type
_entity_poly.pdbx_seq_one_letter_code
_entity_poly.pdbx_strand_id
1 'polypeptide(L)'
;MILTKILLSRLLVTLSTLVLVEAFLNIEVKAQTIPHSTIIDLSCSDDTPVTRTQIESIRARPGIVYKDATTLELAFEAFALESAYKQKSDDIFYSPRADKNVMPDAVTTFIYINLNPFRFRVYYPGVFIDAKSGRSRIMLSSGNNQTLGFIDHLANVAQIGREGFVLPQLRYLTVGDTVIGNSTIAEAQKEGVMLMQRIACNNPGGAIGVDEFYMGRLVTLESGQVFSAGRPGTMFRNINPLPPPNPY
;
A
#
# COMPACT_ATOMS: atom_id res chain seq x y z
N MET A 1 12.13 55.72 -29.54
CA MET A 1 10.97 54.85 -29.84
C MET A 1 11.31 53.35 -29.99
N ILE A 2 12.55 52.98 -30.32
CA ILE A 2 12.96 51.55 -30.49
C ILE A 2 13.21 50.86 -29.14
N LEU A 3 13.76 51.57 -28.15
CA LEU A 3 14.12 51.02 -26.84
C LEU A 3 12.90 50.51 -26.04
N THR A 4 11.77 51.21 -26.15
CA THR A 4 10.51 50.86 -25.46
C THR A 4 9.89 49.56 -25.99
N LYS A 5 10.04 49.26 -27.29
CA LYS A 5 9.52 48.02 -27.87
C LYS A 5 10.33 46.78 -27.43
N ILE A 6 11.64 46.93 -27.25
CA ILE A 6 12.52 45.82 -26.84
C ILE A 6 12.26 45.45 -25.37
N LEU A 7 12.11 46.44 -24.48
CA LEU A 7 11.77 46.22 -23.07
C LEU A 7 10.41 45.55 -22.88
N LEU A 8 9.40 45.96 -23.65
CA LEU A 8 8.06 45.36 -23.58
C LEU A 8 8.07 43.88 -24.03
N SER A 9 8.83 43.56 -25.08
CA SER A 9 8.93 42.19 -25.59
C SER A 9 9.62 41.23 -24.60
N ARG A 10 10.67 41.69 -23.90
CA ARG A 10 11.36 40.86 -22.91
C ARG A 10 10.53 40.63 -21.66
N LEU A 11 9.77 41.63 -21.22
CA LEU A 11 8.84 41.50 -20.09
C LEU A 11 7.70 40.52 -20.39
N LEU A 12 7.18 40.52 -21.63
CA LEU A 12 6.14 39.57 -22.05
C LEU A 12 6.65 38.13 -22.07
N VAL A 13 7.88 37.91 -22.53
CA VAL A 13 8.51 36.58 -22.58
C VAL A 13 8.77 36.04 -21.16
N THR A 14 9.26 36.87 -20.23
CA THR A 14 9.46 36.41 -18.85
C THR A 14 8.15 36.15 -18.11
N LEU A 15 7.12 36.98 -18.30
CA LEU A 15 5.80 36.75 -17.68
C LEU A 15 5.15 35.45 -18.20
N SER A 16 5.21 35.22 -19.52
CA SER A 16 4.63 34.03 -20.14
C SER A 16 5.36 32.74 -19.76
N THR A 17 6.68 32.79 -19.57
CA THR A 17 7.43 31.65 -19.00
C THR A 17 7.10 31.38 -17.53
N LEU A 18 6.86 32.42 -16.72
CA LEU A 18 6.50 32.26 -15.31
C LEU A 18 5.12 31.61 -15.15
N VAL A 19 4.14 32.05 -15.95
CA VAL A 19 2.78 31.49 -15.95
C VAL A 19 2.75 30.04 -16.45
N LEU A 20 3.55 29.68 -17.46
CA LEU A 20 3.68 28.28 -17.86
C LEU A 20 4.33 27.41 -16.78
N VAL A 21 5.37 27.90 -16.09
CA VAL A 21 6.03 27.14 -15.03
C VAL A 21 5.08 26.90 -13.84
N GLU A 22 4.26 27.87 -13.46
CA GLU A 22 3.23 27.68 -12.42
C GLU A 22 2.11 26.73 -12.86
N ALA A 23 1.71 26.77 -14.14
CA ALA A 23 0.71 25.84 -14.69
C ALA A 23 1.21 24.38 -14.74
N PHE A 24 2.52 24.17 -14.96
CA PHE A 24 3.12 22.83 -14.90
C PHE A 24 3.41 22.35 -13.47
N LEU A 25 3.59 23.26 -12.50
CA LEU A 25 3.80 22.91 -11.09
C LEU A 25 2.50 22.57 -10.33
N ASN A 26 1.34 22.94 -10.88
CA ASN A 26 0.02 22.71 -10.27
C ASN A 26 -0.83 21.67 -10.98
N ILE A 27 -0.22 20.75 -11.74
CA ILE A 27 -0.94 19.52 -12.11
C ILE A 27 -1.09 18.70 -10.82
N GLU A 28 -2.15 18.96 -10.08
CA GLU A 28 -2.63 18.12 -9.00
C GLU A 28 -3.10 16.82 -9.65
N VAL A 29 -2.13 15.94 -9.89
CA VAL A 29 -2.37 14.61 -10.42
C VAL A 29 -3.12 13.82 -9.34
N LYS A 30 -4.45 13.88 -9.39
CA LYS A 30 -5.31 13.10 -8.50
C LYS A 30 -5.12 11.62 -8.86
N ALA A 31 -4.31 10.93 -8.06
CA ALA A 31 -4.18 9.49 -8.14
C ALA A 31 -5.58 8.86 -8.07
N GLN A 32 -5.93 8.13 -9.12
CA GLN A 32 -7.26 7.53 -9.22
C GLN A 32 -7.30 6.25 -8.38
N THR A 33 -8.28 6.17 -7.47
CA THR A 33 -8.58 4.95 -6.73
C THR A 33 -9.18 3.92 -7.68
N ILE A 34 -8.65 2.69 -7.65
CA ILE A 34 -9.19 1.60 -8.43
C ILE A 34 -10.51 1.13 -7.79
N PRO A 35 -11.58 0.85 -8.56
CA PRO A 35 -12.83 0.34 -8.02
C PRO A 35 -12.64 -0.99 -7.27
N HIS A 36 -13.41 -1.21 -6.20
CA HIS A 36 -13.32 -2.43 -5.39
C HIS A 36 -13.58 -3.72 -6.18
N SER A 37 -14.52 -3.70 -7.12
CA SER A 37 -14.77 -4.83 -8.02
C SER A 37 -13.52 -5.20 -8.83
N THR A 38 -12.77 -4.22 -9.31
CA THR A 38 -11.52 -4.47 -10.03
C THR A 38 -10.45 -5.05 -9.13
N ILE A 39 -10.40 -4.70 -7.84
CA ILE A 39 -9.49 -5.32 -6.87
C ILE A 39 -9.84 -6.79 -6.66
N ILE A 40 -11.13 -7.11 -6.53
CA ILE A 40 -11.63 -8.49 -6.47
C ILE A 40 -11.19 -9.28 -7.71
N ASP A 41 -11.50 -8.77 -8.91
CA ASP A 41 -11.19 -9.45 -10.16
C ASP A 41 -9.68 -9.67 -10.34
N LEU A 42 -8.85 -8.69 -9.95
CA LEU A 42 -7.40 -8.82 -10.04
C LEU A 42 -6.81 -9.74 -8.95
N SER A 43 -7.46 -9.86 -7.79
CA SER A 43 -6.99 -10.70 -6.69
C SER A 43 -7.40 -12.17 -6.87
N CYS A 44 -8.63 -12.44 -7.28
CA CYS A 44 -9.21 -13.78 -7.40
C CYS A 44 -9.48 -14.13 -8.88
N SER A 45 -8.48 -14.02 -9.74
CA SER A 45 -8.61 -13.93 -11.21
C SER A 45 -9.56 -14.92 -11.91
N ASP A 46 -9.83 -16.08 -11.32
CA ASP A 46 -10.83 -17.04 -11.80
C ASP A 46 -11.71 -17.63 -10.67
N ASP A 47 -11.55 -17.13 -9.44
CA ASP A 47 -12.13 -17.69 -8.23
C ASP A 47 -13.10 -16.72 -7.55
N THR A 48 -13.99 -17.27 -6.73
CA THR A 48 -14.96 -16.48 -5.98
C THR A 48 -14.32 -15.88 -4.74
N PRO A 49 -14.45 -14.55 -4.51
CA PRO A 49 -13.96 -13.94 -3.30
C PRO A 49 -14.72 -14.47 -2.08
N VAL A 50 -14.01 -14.76 -1.00
CA VAL A 50 -14.59 -15.22 0.26
C VAL A 50 -15.09 -14.01 1.03
N THR A 51 -16.38 -13.92 1.24
CA THR A 51 -17.03 -12.86 2.01
C THR A 51 -16.96 -13.14 3.52
N ARG A 52 -17.12 -12.09 4.32
CA ARG A 52 -17.28 -12.20 5.77
C ARG A 52 -18.38 -13.17 6.17
N THR A 53 -19.54 -13.14 5.50
CA THR A 53 -20.65 -14.06 5.80
C THR A 53 -20.24 -15.51 5.57
N GLN A 54 -19.45 -15.80 4.54
CA GLN A 54 -18.91 -17.14 4.32
C GLN A 54 -17.93 -17.52 5.45
N ILE A 55 -17.03 -16.62 5.86
CA ILE A 55 -16.14 -16.85 7.02
C ILE A 55 -16.94 -17.10 8.31
N GLU A 56 -17.96 -16.30 8.60
CA GLU A 56 -18.83 -16.47 9.77
C GLU A 56 -19.59 -17.79 9.75
N SER A 57 -20.01 -18.27 8.57
CA SER A 57 -20.71 -19.55 8.42
C SER A 57 -19.88 -20.76 8.85
N ILE A 58 -18.55 -20.64 8.85
CA ILE A 58 -17.63 -21.70 9.29
C ILE A 58 -17.89 -22.08 10.76
N ARG A 59 -18.30 -21.10 11.59
CA ARG A 59 -18.62 -21.33 13.01
C ARG A 59 -19.80 -22.27 13.23
N ALA A 60 -20.71 -22.36 12.25
CA ALA A 60 -21.88 -23.23 12.33
C ALA A 60 -21.59 -24.67 11.87
N ARG A 61 -20.38 -24.95 11.37
CA ARG A 61 -20.06 -26.26 10.80
C ARG A 61 -19.73 -27.28 11.90
N PRO A 62 -20.26 -28.51 11.80
CA PRO A 62 -19.92 -29.58 12.75
C PRO A 62 -18.41 -29.83 12.82
N GLY A 63 -17.87 -29.95 14.03
CA GLY A 63 -16.44 -30.25 14.26
C GLY A 63 -15.50 -29.04 14.26
N ILE A 64 -15.97 -27.84 13.93
CA ILE A 64 -15.18 -26.61 14.01
C ILE A 64 -15.32 -25.97 15.41
N VAL A 65 -14.21 -25.48 15.98
CA VAL A 65 -14.14 -25.01 17.37
C VAL A 65 -14.12 -23.47 17.49
N TYR A 66 -14.44 -22.71 16.43
CA TYR A 66 -14.46 -21.24 16.50
C TYR A 66 -15.71 -20.73 17.26
N LYS A 67 -15.60 -20.68 18.59
CA LYS A 67 -16.73 -20.39 19.51
C LYS A 67 -17.27 -18.97 19.38
N ASP A 68 -16.42 -18.00 19.08
CA ASP A 68 -16.76 -16.58 19.00
C ASP A 68 -16.12 -15.88 17.79
N ALA A 69 -16.53 -14.62 17.57
CA ALA A 69 -16.02 -13.80 16.47
C ALA A 69 -14.51 -13.51 16.61
N THR A 70 -14.03 -13.30 17.84
CA THR A 70 -12.61 -13.04 18.11
C THR A 70 -11.73 -14.22 17.71
N THR A 71 -12.14 -15.44 18.07
CA THR A 71 -11.41 -16.66 17.73
C THR A 71 -11.41 -16.89 16.21
N LEU A 72 -12.51 -16.54 15.53
CA LEU A 72 -12.60 -16.60 14.08
C LEU A 72 -11.69 -15.56 13.40
N GLU A 73 -11.63 -14.34 13.93
CA GLU A 73 -10.72 -13.30 13.44
C GLU A 73 -9.25 -13.72 13.59
N LEU A 74 -8.88 -14.28 14.74
CA LEU A 74 -7.53 -14.83 14.98
C LEU A 74 -7.20 -16.00 14.06
N ALA A 75 -8.17 -16.89 13.80
CA ALA A 75 -7.98 -17.98 12.85
C ALA A 75 -7.79 -17.47 11.42
N PHE A 76 -8.55 -16.45 11.02
CA PHE A 76 -8.38 -15.80 9.73
C PHE A 76 -7.02 -15.09 9.62
N GLU A 77 -6.58 -14.39 10.66
CA GLU A 77 -5.26 -13.75 10.71
C GLU A 77 -4.15 -14.79 10.49
N ALA A 78 -4.18 -15.89 11.23
CA ALA A 78 -3.21 -16.98 11.07
C ALA A 78 -3.20 -17.55 9.64
N PHE A 79 -4.38 -17.88 9.10
CA PHE A 79 -4.55 -18.34 7.72
C PHE A 79 -3.98 -17.35 6.70
N ALA A 80 -4.31 -16.06 6.85
CA ALA A 80 -3.93 -15.03 5.91
C ALA A 80 -2.40 -14.82 5.90
N LEU A 81 -1.78 -14.81 7.07
CA LEU A 81 -0.34 -14.70 7.23
C LEU A 81 0.39 -15.93 6.68
N GLU A 82 -0.09 -17.14 6.98
CA GLU A 82 0.48 -18.39 6.47
C GLU A 82 0.42 -18.43 4.94
N SER A 83 -0.74 -18.11 4.35
CA SER A 83 -0.93 -18.03 2.89
C SER A 83 -0.05 -16.96 2.22
N ALA A 84 0.35 -15.93 2.97
CA ALA A 84 1.26 -14.89 2.49
C ALA A 84 2.75 -15.22 2.74
N TYR A 85 3.05 -16.38 3.35
CA TYR A 85 4.38 -16.77 3.83
C TYR A 85 4.96 -15.73 4.79
N LYS A 86 4.16 -15.33 5.78
CA LYS A 86 4.50 -14.29 6.76
C LYS A 86 4.41 -14.84 8.17
N GLN A 87 5.40 -14.44 8.97
CA GLN A 87 5.40 -14.70 10.39
C GLN A 87 4.71 -13.55 11.12
N LYS A 88 3.97 -13.89 12.17
CA LYS A 88 3.36 -12.92 13.06
C LYS A 88 4.46 -12.05 13.69
N SER A 89 4.17 -10.76 13.83
CA SER A 89 5.04 -9.79 14.48
C SER A 89 4.47 -9.41 15.84
N ASP A 90 5.36 -9.32 16.84
CA ASP A 90 5.07 -8.71 18.13
C ASP A 90 5.65 -7.28 18.23
N ASP A 91 6.20 -6.76 17.13
CA ASP A 91 6.79 -5.42 17.08
C ASP A 91 5.74 -4.33 17.29
N ILE A 92 6.05 -3.40 18.20
CA ILE A 92 5.20 -2.27 18.55
C ILE A 92 5.84 -0.97 18.04
N PHE A 93 5.04 -0.15 17.37
CA PHE A 93 5.47 1.11 16.80
C PHE A 93 4.64 2.27 17.37
N TYR A 94 5.29 3.31 17.87
CA TYR A 94 4.59 4.51 18.30
C TYR A 94 4.28 5.41 17.10
N SER A 95 3.05 5.93 17.06
CA SER A 95 2.62 6.95 16.12
C SER A 95 2.24 8.22 16.89
N PRO A 96 3.00 9.32 16.70
CA PRO A 96 2.64 10.62 17.24
C PRO A 96 1.28 11.13 16.74
N ARG A 97 0.93 10.87 15.47
CA ARG A 97 -0.33 11.36 14.88
C ARG A 97 -1.57 10.58 15.35
N ALA A 98 -1.40 9.29 15.61
CA ALA A 98 -2.45 8.45 16.19
C ALA A 98 -2.49 8.55 17.73
N ASP A 99 -1.46 9.16 18.33
CA ASP A 99 -1.16 9.21 19.76
C ASP A 99 -1.29 7.86 20.46
N LYS A 100 -0.74 6.82 19.82
CA LYS A 100 -0.77 5.47 20.36
C LYS A 100 0.28 4.56 19.75
N ASN A 101 0.49 3.46 20.43
CA ASN A 101 1.20 2.30 19.89
C ASN A 101 0.31 1.53 18.91
N VAL A 102 0.90 1.09 17.80
CA VAL A 102 0.29 0.23 16.80
C VAL A 102 1.14 -1.01 16.60
N MET A 103 0.47 -2.13 16.39
CA MET A 103 1.10 -3.44 16.16
C MET A 103 0.51 -3.98 14.86
N PRO A 104 1.29 -4.06 13.78
CA PRO A 104 0.88 -4.74 12.56
C PRO A 104 0.95 -6.26 12.79
N ASP A 105 0.09 -7.01 12.11
CA ASP A 105 0.03 -8.46 12.26
C ASP A 105 1.32 -9.13 11.76
N ALA A 106 1.96 -8.54 10.74
CA ALA A 106 3.31 -8.91 10.32
C ALA A 106 4.11 -7.71 9.80
N VAL A 107 5.44 -7.80 9.92
CA VAL A 107 6.39 -6.80 9.40
C VAL A 107 7.32 -7.48 8.42
N THR A 108 7.67 -6.81 7.33
CA THR A 108 8.80 -7.20 6.47
C THR A 108 9.76 -6.05 6.34
N THR A 109 11.04 -6.35 6.48
CA THR A 109 12.11 -5.36 6.34
C THR A 109 12.54 -5.24 4.89
N PHE A 110 12.79 -4.01 4.43
CA PHE A 110 13.58 -3.81 3.23
C PHE A 110 15.05 -3.97 3.53
N ILE A 111 15.76 -4.58 2.59
CA ILE A 111 17.22 -4.66 2.60
C ILE A 111 17.71 -3.65 1.58
N TYR A 112 18.21 -2.51 2.06
CA TYR A 112 18.91 -1.57 1.20
C TYR A 112 20.40 -1.93 1.19
N ILE A 113 20.97 -2.12 -0.01
CA ILE A 113 22.39 -2.42 -0.21
C ILE A 113 23.00 -1.24 -0.95
N ASN A 114 23.78 -0.41 -0.25
CA ASN A 114 24.60 0.61 -0.91
C ASN A 114 25.90 -0.04 -1.43
N LEU A 115 26.16 0.09 -2.73
CA LEU A 115 27.26 -0.59 -3.41
C LEU A 115 28.57 0.22 -3.48
N ASN A 116 28.71 1.37 -2.79
CA ASN A 116 29.91 2.20 -2.89
C ASN A 116 30.25 2.99 -1.61
N PRO A 117 31.51 3.04 -1.10
CA PRO A 117 32.61 2.09 -1.21
C PRO A 117 32.67 1.08 -0.04
N PHE A 118 31.75 1.12 0.92
CA PHE A 118 31.68 0.18 2.04
C PHE A 118 30.23 -0.27 2.21
N ARG A 119 29.99 -1.58 2.08
CA ARG A 119 28.65 -2.17 2.00
C ARG A 119 27.91 -2.05 3.34
N PHE A 120 27.19 -0.96 3.54
CA PHE A 120 26.21 -0.87 4.61
C PHE A 120 24.91 -1.50 4.13
N ARG A 121 24.48 -2.56 4.83
CA ARG A 121 23.10 -3.05 4.74
C ARG A 121 22.30 -2.33 5.80
N VAL A 122 21.26 -1.64 5.37
CA VAL A 122 20.33 -1.05 6.32
C VAL A 122 19.00 -1.75 6.20
N TYR A 123 18.51 -2.22 7.34
CA TYR A 123 17.26 -2.93 7.47
C TYR A 123 16.24 -1.96 8.06
N TYR A 124 15.16 -1.74 7.32
CA TYR A 124 14.08 -0.90 7.78
C TYR A 124 12.76 -1.66 7.68
N PRO A 125 11.92 -1.65 8.72
CA PRO A 125 10.57 -2.19 8.62
C PRO A 125 9.77 -1.33 7.64
N GLY A 126 9.74 -1.75 6.39
CA GLY A 126 9.19 -0.96 5.28
C GLY A 126 7.91 -1.55 4.71
N VAL A 127 7.48 -2.71 5.20
CA VAL A 127 6.21 -3.30 4.83
C VAL A 127 5.48 -3.71 6.10
N PHE A 128 4.34 -3.09 6.36
CA PHE A 128 3.39 -3.55 7.38
C PHE A 128 2.29 -4.36 6.70
N ILE A 129 1.84 -5.39 7.39
CA ILE A 129 0.78 -6.30 6.94
C ILE A 129 -0.28 -6.35 8.03
N ASP A 130 -1.54 -6.21 7.62
CA ASP A 130 -2.70 -6.16 8.50
C ASP A 130 -3.80 -7.05 7.93
N ALA A 131 -4.15 -8.12 8.65
CA ALA A 131 -5.17 -9.10 8.28
C ALA A 131 -6.51 -8.74 8.94
N LYS A 132 -7.58 -8.68 8.15
CA LYS A 132 -8.90 -8.24 8.63
C LYS A 132 -10.03 -9.02 7.96
N SER A 133 -10.81 -9.75 8.76
CA SER A 133 -12.05 -10.43 8.34
C SER A 133 -13.33 -9.82 8.94
N GLY A 134 -13.24 -9.20 10.11
CA GLY A 134 -14.42 -8.65 10.81
C GLY A 134 -14.91 -7.29 10.30
N ARG A 135 -14.13 -6.59 9.46
CA ARG A 135 -14.45 -5.24 9.00
C ARG A 135 -14.85 -5.21 7.54
N SER A 136 -16.04 -4.69 7.26
CA SER A 136 -16.48 -4.39 5.89
C SER A 136 -15.82 -3.14 5.31
N ARG A 137 -15.33 -2.23 6.16
CA ARG A 137 -14.66 -1.01 5.71
C ARG A 137 -13.50 -0.62 6.61
N ILE A 138 -12.34 -0.39 6.01
CA ILE A 138 -11.14 0.11 6.69
C ILE A 138 -11.00 1.58 6.31
N MET A 139 -11.25 2.48 7.26
CA MET A 139 -11.17 3.93 7.06
C MET A 139 -10.46 4.57 8.25
N LEU A 140 -9.96 5.78 8.05
CA LEU A 140 -9.54 6.63 9.16
C LEU A 140 -10.78 7.04 9.95
N SER A 141 -10.83 6.68 11.23
CA SER A 141 -11.89 7.10 12.15
C SER A 141 -11.28 7.57 13.47
N SER A 142 -11.90 8.57 14.10
CA SER A 142 -11.43 9.15 15.36
C SER A 142 -11.32 8.13 16.50
N GLY A 143 -12.11 7.05 16.46
CA GLY A 143 -12.08 5.97 17.44
C GLY A 143 -11.12 4.82 17.10
N ASN A 144 -10.58 4.75 15.88
CA ASN A 144 -9.61 3.71 15.51
C ASN A 144 -8.51 4.23 14.58
N ASN A 145 -7.50 4.83 15.20
CA ASN A 145 -6.32 5.36 14.51
C ASN A 145 -5.23 4.30 14.22
N GLN A 146 -5.54 3.00 14.20
CA GLN A 146 -4.48 1.99 13.95
C GLN A 146 -3.90 2.14 12.53
N THR A 147 -4.76 2.25 11.52
CA THR A 147 -4.35 2.54 10.14
C THR A 147 -3.55 3.84 10.04
N LEU A 148 -3.99 4.91 10.72
CA LEU A 148 -3.25 6.16 10.76
C LEU A 148 -1.85 5.96 11.33
N GLY A 149 -1.74 5.19 12.42
CA GLY A 149 -0.44 4.93 13.04
C GLY A 149 0.49 4.07 12.19
N PHE A 150 -0.05 3.13 11.42
CA PHE A 150 0.73 2.40 10.42
C PHE A 150 1.27 3.32 9.34
N ILE A 151 0.41 4.19 8.78
CA ILE A 151 0.82 5.15 7.75
C ILE A 151 1.87 6.11 8.31
N ASP A 152 1.64 6.68 9.50
CA ASP A 152 2.55 7.62 10.16
C ASP A 152 3.94 7.00 10.41
N HIS A 153 3.98 5.76 10.92
CA HIS A 153 5.26 5.07 11.13
C HIS A 153 5.97 4.79 9.80
N LEU A 154 5.26 4.22 8.82
CA LEU A 154 5.82 3.90 7.50
C LEU A 154 6.30 5.15 6.77
N ALA A 155 5.62 6.29 6.91
CA ALA A 155 6.01 7.57 6.35
C ALA A 155 7.36 8.06 6.89
N ASN A 156 7.59 7.91 8.19
CA ASN A 156 8.86 8.24 8.83
C ASN A 156 9.99 7.33 8.33
N VAL A 157 9.72 6.02 8.18
CA VAL A 157 10.67 5.07 7.57
C VAL A 157 10.95 5.40 6.10
N ALA A 158 9.94 5.87 5.35
CA ALA A 158 10.07 6.32 3.96
C ALA A 158 11.17 7.36 3.78
N GLN A 159 11.33 8.27 4.76
CA GLN A 159 12.34 9.33 4.67
C GLN A 159 13.76 8.77 4.53
N ILE A 160 14.01 7.58 5.08
CA ILE A 160 15.31 6.91 5.01
C ILE A 160 15.44 6.05 3.75
N GLY A 161 14.35 5.43 3.29
CA GLY A 161 14.31 4.64 2.05
C GLY A 161 14.24 5.47 0.75
N ARG A 162 13.99 6.78 0.84
CA ARG A 162 13.87 7.69 -0.32
C ARG A 162 15.14 7.82 -1.17
N GLU A 163 16.31 7.48 -0.63
CA GLU A 163 17.55 7.43 -1.42
C GLU A 163 17.56 6.26 -2.42
N GLY A 164 16.73 5.24 -2.20
CA GLY A 164 16.73 4.00 -2.97
C GLY A 164 15.35 3.58 -3.43
N PHE A 165 14.61 4.45 -4.14
CA PHE A 165 13.40 4.15 -4.97
C PHE A 165 12.29 3.22 -4.41
N VAL A 166 12.37 2.70 -3.19
CA VAL A 166 11.46 1.71 -2.62
C VAL A 166 10.52 2.41 -1.67
N LEU A 167 9.25 2.47 -2.05
CA LEU A 167 8.20 3.02 -1.21
C LEU A 167 7.84 2.05 -0.08
N PRO A 168 7.62 2.55 1.15
CA PRO A 168 7.03 1.75 2.20
C PRO A 168 5.61 1.32 1.83
N GLN A 169 5.20 0.18 2.36
CA GLN A 169 3.97 -0.49 1.95
C GLN A 169 3.12 -0.84 3.15
N LEU A 170 1.83 -0.60 3.04
CA LEU A 170 0.83 -1.17 3.94
C LEU A 170 -0.03 -2.13 3.14
N ARG A 171 0.04 -3.42 3.50
CA ARG A 171 -0.62 -4.51 2.81
C ARG A 171 -1.78 -5.02 3.66
N TYR A 172 -2.98 -4.95 3.12
CA TYR A 172 -4.17 -5.53 3.74
C TYR A 172 -4.39 -6.95 3.23
N LEU A 173 -4.62 -7.89 4.15
CA LEU A 173 -5.08 -9.24 3.85
C LEU A 173 -6.54 -9.33 4.30
N THR A 174 -7.49 -9.39 3.37
CA THR A 174 -8.90 -9.21 3.71
C THR A 174 -9.81 -10.26 3.12
N VAL A 175 -11.04 -10.30 3.63
CA VAL A 175 -12.17 -10.92 2.91
C VAL A 175 -12.62 -10.04 1.75
N GLY A 176 -13.41 -10.61 0.85
CA GLY A 176 -13.83 -10.01 -0.41
C GLY A 176 -14.74 -8.80 -0.31
N ASP A 177 -15.52 -8.70 0.77
CA ASP A 177 -16.42 -7.57 1.03
C ASP A 177 -15.76 -6.45 1.86
N THR A 178 -14.47 -6.57 2.21
CA THR A 178 -13.74 -5.50 2.88
C THR A 178 -13.26 -4.44 1.90
N VAL A 179 -13.73 -3.22 2.07
CA VAL A 179 -13.35 -2.06 1.26
C VAL A 179 -12.37 -1.16 2.02
N ILE A 180 -11.24 -0.81 1.40
CA ILE A 180 -10.36 0.25 1.92
C ILE A 180 -10.95 1.61 1.51
N GLY A 181 -11.26 2.45 2.50
CA GLY A 181 -11.92 3.73 2.29
C GLY A 181 -11.01 4.80 1.70
N ASN A 182 -11.60 5.72 0.93
CA ASN A 182 -10.88 6.83 0.29
C ASN A 182 -10.06 7.69 1.25
N SER A 183 -10.48 7.86 2.51
CA SER A 183 -9.70 8.62 3.50
C SER A 183 -8.37 7.96 3.84
N THR A 184 -8.34 6.63 3.93
CA THR A 184 -7.11 5.85 4.15
C THR A 184 -6.20 5.95 2.94
N ILE A 185 -6.76 5.82 1.73
CA ILE A 185 -6.00 5.94 0.48
C ILE A 185 -5.39 7.34 0.33
N ALA A 186 -6.19 8.39 0.53
CA ALA A 186 -5.73 9.77 0.42
C ALA A 186 -4.62 10.10 1.42
N GLU A 187 -4.73 9.61 2.66
CA GLU A 187 -3.69 9.82 3.68
C GLU A 187 -2.40 9.06 3.34
N ALA A 188 -2.49 7.80 2.94
CA ALA A 188 -1.32 7.01 2.56
C ALA A 188 -0.59 7.64 1.37
N GLN A 189 -1.34 8.12 0.36
CA GLN A 189 -0.79 8.83 -0.79
C GLN A 189 -0.06 10.11 -0.37
N LYS A 190 -0.68 10.93 0.47
CA LYS A 190 -0.07 12.17 1.00
C LYS A 190 1.27 11.89 1.68
N GLU A 191 1.36 10.78 2.41
CA GLU A 191 2.56 10.41 3.16
C GLU A 191 3.57 9.58 2.34
N GLY A 192 3.22 9.19 1.11
CA GLY A 192 4.09 8.38 0.24
C GLY A 192 4.19 6.91 0.66
N VAL A 193 3.11 6.37 1.23
CA VAL A 193 2.95 4.95 1.58
C VAL A 193 2.09 4.27 0.53
N MET A 194 2.58 3.19 -0.07
CA MET A 194 1.83 2.41 -1.06
C MET A 194 0.84 1.49 -0.35
N LEU A 195 -0.43 1.57 -0.71
CA LEU A 195 -1.44 0.65 -0.22
C LEU A 195 -1.65 -0.51 -1.18
N MET A 196 -1.71 -1.71 -0.62
CA MET A 196 -2.01 -2.91 -1.38
C MET A 196 -3.04 -3.75 -0.64
N GLN A 197 -3.82 -4.53 -1.38
CA GLN A 197 -4.80 -5.44 -0.82
C GLN A 197 -4.68 -6.80 -1.49
N ARG A 198 -4.78 -7.85 -0.68
CA ARG A 198 -4.92 -9.23 -1.11
C ARG A 198 -6.23 -9.74 -0.52
N ILE A 199 -7.05 -10.36 -1.36
CA ILE A 199 -8.37 -10.86 -0.97
C ILE A 199 -8.33 -12.38 -0.83
N ALA A 200 -8.99 -12.92 0.20
CA ALA A 200 -9.23 -14.34 0.35
C ALA A 200 -10.17 -14.84 -0.76
N CYS A 201 -9.78 -15.89 -1.46
CA CYS A 201 -10.50 -16.53 -2.54
C CYS A 201 -10.85 -17.97 -2.16
N ASN A 202 -11.95 -18.50 -2.68
CA ASN A 202 -12.27 -19.91 -2.49
C ASN A 202 -11.27 -20.79 -3.22
N ASN A 203 -11.03 -21.99 -2.69
CA ASN A 203 -10.29 -23.04 -3.37
C ASN A 203 -11.29 -24.15 -3.75
N PRO A 204 -11.80 -24.19 -4.99
CA PRO A 204 -12.80 -25.18 -5.41
C PRO A 204 -12.35 -26.63 -5.26
N GLY A 205 -11.03 -26.89 -5.24
CA GLY A 205 -10.46 -28.22 -5.02
C GLY A 205 -10.05 -28.51 -3.56
N GLY A 206 -10.19 -27.54 -2.66
CA GLY A 206 -9.76 -27.65 -1.27
C GLY A 206 -10.74 -28.45 -0.41
N ALA A 207 -10.21 -29.17 0.58
CA ALA A 207 -10.98 -29.82 1.61
C ALA A 207 -11.51 -28.79 2.62
N ILE A 208 -12.79 -28.96 2.99
CA ILE A 208 -13.48 -28.12 3.97
C ILE A 208 -12.71 -28.13 5.30
N GLY A 209 -12.42 -26.93 5.83
CA GLY A 209 -11.71 -26.77 7.10
C GLY A 209 -10.21 -27.08 7.05
N VAL A 210 -9.64 -27.39 5.89
CA VAL A 210 -8.20 -27.66 5.71
C VAL A 210 -7.58 -26.61 4.80
N ASP A 211 -8.01 -26.55 3.54
CA ASP A 211 -7.45 -25.69 2.49
C ASP A 211 -8.53 -25.14 1.55
N GLU A 212 -9.76 -24.99 2.06
CA GLU A 212 -10.92 -24.47 1.31
C GLU A 212 -10.78 -23.01 0.85
N PHE A 213 -9.80 -22.28 1.36
CA PHE A 213 -9.51 -20.89 0.99
C PHE A 213 -8.01 -20.70 0.75
N TYR A 214 -7.68 -19.69 -0.04
CA TYR A 214 -6.32 -19.19 -0.16
C TYR A 214 -6.34 -17.66 -0.28
N MET A 215 -5.22 -17.00 0.00
CA MET A 215 -5.08 -15.57 -0.25
C MET A 215 -4.64 -15.34 -1.70
N GLY A 216 -5.42 -14.58 -2.46
CA GLY A 216 -5.21 -14.32 -3.88
C GLY A 216 -3.99 -13.46 -4.23
N ARG A 217 -4.03 -12.78 -5.37
CA ARG A 217 -2.95 -11.88 -5.79
C ARG A 217 -2.96 -10.59 -4.99
N LEU A 218 -1.77 -10.05 -4.72
CA LEU A 218 -1.64 -8.72 -4.12
C LEU A 218 -1.85 -7.64 -5.20
N VAL A 219 -2.80 -6.74 -4.96
CA VAL A 219 -3.23 -5.68 -5.88
C VAL A 219 -2.94 -4.32 -5.25
N THR A 220 -2.32 -3.40 -6.01
CA THR A 220 -2.11 -2.01 -5.56
C THR A 220 -3.43 -1.25 -5.63
N LEU A 221 -3.73 -0.42 -4.62
CA LEU A 221 -5.01 0.31 -4.54
C LEU A 221 -5.01 1.61 -5.35
N GLU A 222 -3.83 2.18 -5.60
CA GLU A 222 -3.67 3.39 -6.39
C GLU A 222 -3.32 3.07 -7.85
N SER A 223 -4.00 3.69 -8.82
CA SER A 223 -3.56 3.59 -10.22
C SER A 223 -2.43 4.58 -10.53
N GLY A 224 -1.25 4.06 -10.83
CA GLY A 224 -0.30 4.65 -11.78
C GLY A 224 0.47 5.93 -11.43
N GLN A 225 0.18 6.69 -10.36
CA GLN A 225 0.78 8.03 -10.21
C GLN A 225 1.30 8.46 -8.83
N VAL A 226 1.14 7.65 -7.77
CA VAL A 226 1.90 7.85 -6.51
C VAL A 226 3.41 7.79 -6.77
N PHE A 227 3.80 7.13 -7.86
CA PHE A 227 5.17 6.90 -8.28
C PHE A 227 5.84 8.11 -8.95
N SER A 228 5.12 9.18 -9.33
CA SER A 228 5.71 10.35 -9.99
C SER A 228 5.98 11.55 -9.06
N ALA A 229 5.48 11.52 -7.81
CA ALA A 229 5.72 12.58 -6.84
C ALA A 229 7.09 12.45 -6.16
N GLY A 230 8.14 12.23 -6.95
CA GLY A 230 9.41 12.84 -6.62
C GLY A 230 9.15 14.35 -6.51
N ARG A 231 9.66 14.99 -5.46
CA ARG A 231 9.61 16.45 -5.31
C ARG A 231 9.85 17.13 -6.67
N PRO A 232 9.21 18.28 -6.96
CA PRO A 232 9.60 19.10 -8.09
C PRO A 232 11.10 19.43 -7.95
N GLY A 233 11.94 18.71 -8.69
CA GLY A 233 13.40 18.71 -8.50
C GLY A 233 14.12 17.42 -8.90
N THR A 234 13.50 16.24 -8.78
CA THR A 234 14.11 14.98 -9.28
C THR A 234 13.24 14.37 -10.35
N MET A 235 13.40 14.87 -11.57
CA MET A 235 12.90 14.23 -12.78
C MET A 235 13.38 12.77 -12.81
N PHE A 236 12.44 11.85 -13.01
CA PHE A 236 12.69 10.57 -13.64
C PHE A 236 13.42 10.82 -14.96
N ARG A 237 14.76 10.76 -14.96
CA ARG A 237 15.47 10.49 -16.21
C ARG A 237 15.10 9.07 -16.61
N ASN A 238 14.56 8.93 -17.81
CA ASN A 238 14.47 7.69 -18.56
C ASN A 238 15.60 6.74 -18.14
N ILE A 239 15.25 5.70 -17.40
CA ILE A 239 16.14 4.58 -17.19
C ILE A 239 16.16 3.90 -18.56
N ASN A 240 17.23 4.09 -19.32
CA ASN A 240 17.46 3.30 -20.53
C ASN A 240 17.25 1.82 -20.16
N PRO A 241 16.55 1.02 -21.00
CA PRO A 241 16.44 -0.40 -20.75
C PRO A 241 17.86 -0.97 -20.58
N LEU A 242 18.07 -1.68 -19.47
CA LEU A 242 19.34 -2.35 -19.22
C LEU A 242 19.69 -3.20 -20.45
N PRO A 243 20.94 -3.14 -20.95
CA PRO A 243 21.36 -4.03 -22.01
C PRO A 243 21.13 -5.49 -21.57
N PRO A 244 20.75 -6.38 -22.49
CA PRO A 244 20.48 -7.77 -22.16
C PRO A 244 21.70 -8.40 -21.47
N PRO A 245 21.48 -9.35 -20.54
CA PRO A 245 22.54 -9.96 -19.78
C PRO A 245 23.58 -10.61 -20.70
N ASN A 246 24.84 -10.32 -20.43
CA ASN A 246 26.00 -10.80 -21.18
C ASN A 246 26.11 -12.33 -21.02
N PRO A 247 26.11 -13.12 -22.11
CA PRO A 247 26.10 -14.58 -22.04
C PRO A 247 27.50 -15.20 -21.94
N TYR A 248 28.40 -14.61 -21.15
CA TYR A 248 29.71 -15.17 -20.85
C TYR A 248 29.83 -15.53 -19.37
#